data_AF-A0A2A4V291-F1
#
_entry.id   AF-A0A2A4V291-F1
#
_cell.length_a   1.000
_cell.length_b   1.000
_cell.length_c   1.000
_cell.angle_alpha   90.00
_cell.angle_beta   90.00
_cell.angle_gamma   90.00
#
_symmetry.space_group_name_H-M   'P 1'
#
loop_
_entity.id
_entity.type
_entity.pdbx_description
1 polymer ?
#
loop_
_entity_poly.entity_id
_entity_poly.type
_entity_poly.pdbx_seq_one_letter_code
_entity_poly.pdbx_strand_id
1 'polypeptide(L)'
;MGASHLHILGETLSDPIDRGYRRSKYDVSNRVDVTRTSCVSLEVCNLFKSCYPNYSSLRIEQAFIDFEAIYKGDNPAFHACETDYHNIQHVLDVTLATMRLIDGYEKVHWGGARLGPLRAIVGVITALFHDVGYIREIDDNLHQHGAEYTKVHVTRSGWFLRSYLSSFGMRQEADLVQRLVQYTGYEKPVEALRMEDPLYQQLGFIIGSADVIAQMADRIYLEKCRDYLFPEFEKGGLTKVLNDQGEEQIIFHSEIELLEKTPEFIHWTVDKRLKTLFQSAYRYAESHFDGPNLYMVALQKNVSYLESLIAEQAPMVLRREGHKNP
;
A
#
# COMPACT_ATOMS: atom_id res chain seq x y z
N MET A 1 -39.22 26.88 47.34
CA MET A 1 -39.09 25.46 46.97
C MET A 1 -38.63 25.40 45.51
N GLY A 2 -37.45 24.83 45.25
CA GLY A 2 -36.77 24.68 43.93
C GLY A 2 -36.19 25.98 43.36
N ALA A 3 -34.89 26.28 43.19
CA ALA A 3 -33.69 25.52 42.76
C ALA A 3 -33.93 24.72 41.47
N SER A 4 -33.06 24.63 40.46
CA SER A 4 -31.79 25.26 40.07
C SER A 4 -31.31 24.44 38.85
N HIS A 5 -30.71 25.08 37.83
CA HIS A 5 -29.86 24.49 36.77
C HIS A 5 -30.53 23.48 35.79
N LEU A 6 -30.08 23.22 34.55
CA LEU A 6 -28.74 23.27 33.93
C LEU A 6 -28.87 23.46 32.40
N HIS A 7 -28.01 24.32 31.85
CA HIS A 7 -27.50 24.23 30.47
C HIS A 7 -26.89 22.85 30.22
N ILE A 8 -27.37 22.09 29.24
CA ILE A 8 -26.55 21.08 28.52
C ILE A 8 -27.03 21.03 27.06
N LEU A 9 -26.36 21.79 26.20
CA LEU A 9 -26.13 21.40 24.80
C LEU A 9 -24.62 21.48 24.62
N GLY A 10 -23.97 20.42 25.08
CA GLY A 10 -22.54 20.21 24.98
C GLY A 10 -22.14 19.84 23.54
N GLU A 11 -21.10 20.51 23.09
CA GLU A 11 -20.12 20.05 22.12
C GLU A 11 -20.64 19.73 20.71
N THR A 12 -20.74 20.79 19.89
CA THR A 12 -20.39 20.68 18.47
C THR A 12 -18.98 20.06 18.38
N LEU A 13 -18.91 18.78 18.05
CA LEU A 13 -17.68 18.11 17.63
C LEU A 13 -17.15 18.84 16.40
N SER A 14 -16.23 19.79 16.61
CA SER A 14 -15.41 20.38 15.56
C SER A 14 -14.77 19.26 14.75
N ASP A 15 -14.88 19.31 13.42
CA ASP A 15 -14.34 18.32 12.50
C ASP A 15 -12.86 18.01 12.84
N PRO A 16 -12.43 16.74 12.99
CA PRO A 16 -11.04 16.38 13.34
C PRO A 16 -9.96 17.02 12.45
N ILE A 17 -10.36 17.47 11.26
CA ILE A 17 -9.52 18.23 10.31
C ILE A 17 -8.98 19.52 10.96
N ASP A 18 -9.76 20.21 11.79
CA ASP A 18 -9.39 21.50 12.41
C ASP A 18 -8.35 21.38 13.54
N ARG A 19 -8.07 20.17 14.05
CA ARG A 19 -7.09 19.95 15.13
C ARG A 19 -5.78 19.30 14.65
N GLY A 20 -5.61 19.08 13.34
CA GLY A 20 -4.42 18.42 12.80
C GLY A 20 -4.26 16.95 13.23
N TYR A 21 -5.33 16.32 13.75
CA TYR A 21 -5.34 14.93 14.20
C TYR A 21 -5.84 14.00 13.09
N ARG A 22 -4.92 13.23 12.49
CA ARG A 22 -5.28 12.18 11.53
C ARG A 22 -5.72 10.91 12.27
N ARG A 23 -6.88 10.36 11.87
CA ARG A 23 -7.47 9.12 12.40
C ARG A 23 -6.79 7.89 11.78
N SER A 24 -6.61 6.82 12.57
CA SER A 24 -5.87 5.61 12.12
C SER A 24 -6.50 4.88 10.94
N LYS A 25 -7.83 4.98 10.77
CA LYS A 25 -8.54 4.36 9.65
C LYS A 25 -8.50 5.16 8.36
N TYR A 26 -8.02 6.41 8.41
CA TYR A 26 -8.16 7.35 7.30
C TYR A 26 -6.83 7.60 6.62
N ASP A 27 -6.92 7.86 5.32
CA ASP A 27 -5.82 8.20 4.44
C ASP A 27 -5.07 9.48 4.89
N VAL A 28 -4.00 9.83 4.17
CA VAL A 28 -3.16 11.00 4.48
C VAL A 28 -3.89 12.35 4.41
N SER A 29 -5.01 12.44 3.67
CA SER A 29 -5.89 13.63 3.68
C SER A 29 -6.94 13.62 4.80
N ASN A 30 -7.02 12.52 5.56
CA ASN A 30 -8.00 12.27 6.63
C ASN A 30 -9.47 12.24 6.16
N ARG A 31 -9.73 11.96 4.87
CA ARG A 31 -11.06 12.05 4.23
C ARG A 31 -11.64 10.68 3.84
N VAL A 32 -10.80 9.76 3.39
CA VAL A 32 -11.19 8.42 2.91
C VAL A 32 -10.86 7.39 3.98
N ASP A 33 -11.85 6.61 4.41
CA ASP A 33 -11.64 5.46 5.29
C ASP A 33 -11.03 4.31 4.50
N VAL A 34 -9.73 4.07 4.70
CA VAL A 34 -8.94 3.04 4.00
C VAL A 34 -9.09 1.66 4.64
N THR A 35 -9.98 1.50 5.63
CA THR A 35 -10.37 0.17 6.14
C THR A 35 -11.66 -0.35 5.50
N ARG A 36 -12.28 0.43 4.60
CA ARG A 36 -13.51 0.05 3.89
C ARG A 36 -13.32 0.07 2.38
N THR A 37 -13.44 -1.10 1.74
CA THR A 37 -13.36 -1.26 0.28
C THR A 37 -14.27 -0.30 -0.46
N SER A 38 -15.51 -0.12 0.00
CA SER A 38 -16.49 0.77 -0.63
C SER A 38 -16.10 2.25 -0.63
N CYS A 39 -15.40 2.73 0.42
CA CYS A 39 -14.90 4.11 0.46
C CYS A 39 -13.82 4.34 -0.60
N VAL A 40 -12.85 3.43 -0.65
CA VAL A 40 -11.71 3.54 -1.56
C VAL A 40 -12.14 3.31 -3.00
N SER A 41 -13.00 2.34 -3.26
CA SER A 41 -13.59 2.09 -4.58
C SER A 41 -14.30 3.34 -5.12
N LEU A 42 -15.13 3.99 -4.30
CA LEU A 42 -15.83 5.22 -4.69
C LEU A 42 -14.86 6.34 -5.05
N GLU A 43 -13.86 6.60 -4.21
CA GLU A 43 -12.89 7.67 -4.46
C GLU A 43 -12.03 7.39 -5.70
N VAL A 44 -11.51 6.17 -5.85
CA VAL A 44 -10.72 5.76 -7.01
C VAL A 44 -11.54 5.90 -8.30
N CYS A 45 -12.80 5.48 -8.30
CA CYS A 45 -13.67 5.62 -9.46
C CYS A 45 -14.01 7.08 -9.78
N ASN A 46 -14.17 7.94 -8.76
CA ASN A 46 -14.38 9.38 -8.96
C ASN A 46 -13.15 10.04 -9.59
N LEU A 47 -11.94 9.74 -9.08
CA LEU A 47 -10.69 10.22 -9.67
C LEU A 47 -10.53 9.74 -11.10
N PHE A 48 -10.76 8.45 -11.37
CA PHE A 48 -10.69 7.89 -12.71
C PHE A 48 -11.64 8.61 -13.69
N LYS A 49 -12.91 8.82 -13.30
CA LYS A 49 -13.90 9.55 -14.12
C LYS A 49 -13.50 11.01 -14.35
N SER A 50 -12.85 11.65 -13.37
CA SER A 50 -12.31 13.00 -13.53
C SER A 50 -11.20 13.03 -14.58
N CYS A 51 -10.25 12.08 -14.55
CA CYS A 51 -9.17 11.99 -15.53
C CYS A 51 -9.67 11.61 -16.94
N TYR A 52 -10.68 10.74 -17.01
CA TYR A 52 -11.16 10.12 -18.25
C TYR A 52 -12.70 10.13 -18.35
N PRO A 53 -13.36 11.29 -18.55
CA PRO A 53 -14.83 11.43 -18.46
C PRO A 53 -15.64 10.55 -19.41
N ASN A 54 -15.04 10.13 -20.53
CA ASN A 54 -15.71 9.33 -21.56
C ASN A 54 -15.48 7.82 -21.41
N TYR A 55 -14.82 7.38 -20.33
CA TYR A 55 -14.45 5.98 -20.12
C TYR A 55 -15.15 5.41 -18.88
N SER A 56 -15.53 4.14 -18.98
CA SER A 56 -16.23 3.44 -17.90
C SER A 56 -15.26 2.95 -16.82
N SER A 57 -15.65 3.15 -15.55
CA SER A 57 -14.96 2.60 -14.36
C SER A 57 -15.40 1.19 -14.00
N LEU A 58 -16.32 0.56 -14.75
CA LEU A 58 -16.90 -0.75 -14.37
C LEU A 58 -15.87 -1.85 -14.11
N ARG A 59 -14.74 -1.86 -14.83
CA ARG A 59 -13.65 -2.82 -14.57
C ARG A 59 -12.97 -2.59 -13.22
N ILE A 60 -12.81 -1.33 -12.82
CA ILE A 60 -12.26 -0.96 -11.51
C ILE A 60 -13.26 -1.35 -10.43
N GLU A 61 -14.54 -1.02 -10.61
CA GLU A 61 -15.61 -1.36 -9.66
C GLU A 61 -15.69 -2.88 -9.42
N GLN A 62 -15.69 -3.67 -10.50
CA GLN A 62 -15.68 -5.14 -10.39
C GLN A 62 -14.40 -5.65 -9.70
N ALA A 63 -13.24 -5.05 -9.98
CA ALA A 63 -12.00 -5.46 -9.34
C ALA A 63 -12.03 -5.26 -7.81
N PHE A 64 -12.65 -4.19 -7.32
CA PHE A 64 -12.87 -4.01 -5.88
C PHE A 64 -13.78 -5.06 -5.26
N ILE A 65 -14.83 -5.48 -5.97
CA ILE A 65 -15.73 -6.56 -5.51
C ILE A 65 -14.96 -7.88 -5.39
N ASP A 66 -14.20 -8.23 -6.42
CA ASP A 66 -13.44 -9.48 -6.45
C ASP A 66 -12.33 -9.48 -5.41
N PHE A 67 -11.63 -8.35 -5.26
CA PHE A 67 -10.62 -8.15 -4.22
C PHE A 67 -11.18 -8.39 -2.82
N GLU A 68 -12.31 -7.77 -2.49
CA GLU A 68 -12.92 -7.92 -1.18
C GLU A 68 -13.35 -9.36 -0.92
N ALA A 69 -13.94 -10.03 -1.92
CA ALA A 69 -14.32 -11.43 -1.81
C ALA A 69 -13.11 -12.36 -1.59
N ILE A 70 -11.99 -12.10 -2.25
CA ILE A 70 -10.76 -12.88 -2.08
C ILE A 70 -10.17 -12.66 -0.69
N TYR A 71 -9.94 -11.40 -0.29
CA TYR A 71 -9.27 -11.10 0.97
C TYR A 71 -10.10 -11.47 2.21
N LYS A 72 -11.43 -11.51 2.09
CA LYS A 72 -12.33 -11.98 3.17
C LYS A 72 -12.55 -13.50 3.18
N GLY A 73 -12.09 -14.21 2.15
CA GLY A 73 -12.33 -15.65 2.01
C GLY A 73 -13.75 -16.02 1.56
N ASP A 74 -14.49 -15.07 0.99
CA ASP A 74 -15.81 -15.31 0.38
C ASP A 74 -15.66 -15.97 -1.02
N ASN A 75 -14.47 -15.88 -1.62
CA ASN A 75 -14.13 -16.60 -2.84
C ASN A 75 -13.76 -18.06 -2.52
N PRO A 76 -14.43 -19.07 -3.11
CA PRO A 76 -14.22 -20.47 -2.76
C PRO A 76 -12.86 -21.05 -3.16
N ALA A 77 -12.06 -20.33 -3.96
CA ALA A 77 -10.73 -20.76 -4.35
C ALA A 77 -9.64 -20.36 -3.33
N PHE A 78 -9.93 -19.42 -2.42
CA PHE A 78 -8.92 -18.81 -1.56
C PHE A 78 -9.30 -18.87 -0.08
N HIS A 79 -8.28 -19.00 0.78
CA HIS A 79 -8.43 -18.68 2.20
C HIS A 79 -8.63 -17.16 2.39
N ALA A 80 -9.21 -16.76 3.52
CA ALA A 80 -9.18 -15.37 3.95
C ALA A 80 -7.73 -14.89 4.16
N CYS A 81 -7.51 -13.59 4.10
CA CYS A 81 -6.21 -12.98 4.36
C CYS A 81 -5.74 -13.27 5.79
N GLU A 82 -4.58 -13.93 5.91
CA GLU A 82 -4.00 -14.37 7.19
C GLU A 82 -2.89 -13.42 7.69
N THR A 83 -2.44 -12.49 6.84
CA THR A 83 -1.41 -11.49 7.16
C THR A 83 -2.03 -10.29 7.87
N ASP A 84 -1.41 -9.85 8.97
CA ASP A 84 -1.86 -8.71 9.77
C ASP A 84 -1.34 -7.37 9.21
N TYR A 85 -0.15 -7.37 8.60
CA TYR A 85 0.49 -6.21 7.98
C TYR A 85 0.08 -6.05 6.51
N HIS A 86 0.33 -7.08 5.68
CA HIS A 86 -0.03 -7.10 4.25
C HIS A 86 -1.52 -7.46 4.11
N ASN A 87 -2.38 -6.58 4.64
CA ASN A 87 -3.80 -6.81 4.82
C ASN A 87 -4.67 -5.94 3.89
N ILE A 88 -5.99 -6.04 4.03
CA ILE A 88 -6.96 -5.25 3.26
C ILE A 88 -6.66 -3.74 3.34
N GLN A 89 -6.40 -3.21 4.53
CA GLN A 89 -6.14 -1.77 4.70
C GLN A 89 -4.91 -1.33 3.92
N HIS A 90 -3.81 -2.10 3.99
CA HIS A 90 -2.59 -1.79 3.24
C HIS A 90 -2.88 -1.70 1.74
N VAL A 91 -3.50 -2.72 1.18
CA VAL A 91 -3.80 -2.77 -0.26
C VAL A 91 -4.73 -1.64 -0.70
N LEU A 92 -5.73 -1.30 0.13
CA LEU A 92 -6.64 -0.19 -0.14
C LEU A 92 -5.90 1.18 -0.13
N ASP A 93 -4.99 1.40 0.81
CA ASP A 93 -4.21 2.65 0.87
C ASP A 93 -3.25 2.78 -0.33
N VAL A 94 -2.57 1.68 -0.71
CA VAL A 94 -1.71 1.61 -1.91
C VAL A 94 -2.50 1.86 -3.20
N THR A 95 -3.69 1.28 -3.31
CA THR A 95 -4.56 1.46 -4.49
C THR A 95 -5.04 2.91 -4.61
N LEU A 96 -5.43 3.53 -3.49
CA LEU A 96 -5.79 4.94 -3.46
C LEU A 96 -4.59 5.82 -3.85
N ALA A 97 -3.42 5.58 -3.25
CA ALA A 97 -2.19 6.31 -3.59
C ALA A 97 -1.85 6.16 -5.07
N THR A 98 -1.99 4.97 -5.65
CA THR A 98 -1.75 4.70 -7.07
C THR A 98 -2.64 5.57 -7.95
N MET A 99 -3.97 5.60 -7.72
CA MET A 99 -4.87 6.43 -8.52
C MET A 99 -4.60 7.93 -8.34
N ARG A 100 -4.20 8.36 -7.14
CA ARG A 100 -3.80 9.76 -6.89
C ARG A 100 -2.54 10.15 -7.64
N LEU A 101 -1.53 9.28 -7.67
CA LEU A 101 -0.31 9.51 -8.47
C LEU A 101 -0.61 9.50 -9.97
N ILE A 102 -1.52 8.64 -10.44
CA ILE A 102 -2.02 8.67 -11.83
C ILE A 102 -2.72 10.00 -12.12
N ASP A 103 -3.64 10.46 -11.28
CA ASP A 103 -4.30 11.77 -11.44
C ASP A 103 -3.29 12.92 -11.51
N GLY A 104 -2.33 12.94 -10.59
CA GLY A 104 -1.24 13.91 -10.61
C GLY A 104 -0.39 13.87 -11.87
N TYR A 105 -0.07 12.67 -12.36
CA TYR A 105 0.65 12.48 -13.63
C TYR A 105 -0.15 13.04 -14.81
N GLU A 106 -1.44 12.70 -14.88
CA GLU A 106 -2.35 13.11 -15.95
C GLU A 106 -2.56 14.64 -16.00
N LYS A 107 -2.46 15.33 -14.86
CA LYS A 107 -2.56 16.81 -14.78
C LYS A 107 -1.34 17.53 -15.38
N VAL A 108 -0.16 16.92 -15.36
CA VAL A 108 1.10 17.56 -15.78
C VAL A 108 1.65 17.05 -17.11
N HIS A 109 0.96 16.10 -17.75
CA HIS A 109 1.32 15.56 -19.07
C HIS A 109 0.17 15.73 -20.07
N TRP A 110 0.49 15.86 -21.35
CA TRP A 110 -0.47 16.11 -22.42
C TRP A 110 -0.22 15.23 -23.65
N GLY A 111 -1.24 15.13 -24.52
CA GLY A 111 -1.15 14.38 -25.77
C GLY A 111 -0.70 12.93 -25.57
N GLY A 112 0.25 12.48 -26.39
CA GLY A 112 0.79 11.12 -26.35
C GLY A 112 1.62 10.77 -25.11
N ALA A 113 1.92 11.75 -24.23
CA ALA A 113 2.60 11.50 -22.96
C ALA A 113 1.65 11.15 -21.82
N ARG A 114 0.32 11.24 -22.01
CA ARG A 114 -0.66 10.79 -21.01
C ARG A 114 -0.68 9.25 -20.95
N LEU A 115 -0.89 8.66 -19.76
CA LEU A 115 -1.00 7.20 -19.62
C LEU A 115 -2.20 6.67 -20.40
N GLY A 116 -3.30 7.41 -20.29
CA GLY A 116 -4.59 7.05 -20.86
C GLY A 116 -5.36 6.03 -19.99
N PRO A 117 -6.66 5.87 -20.28
CA PRO A 117 -7.59 5.16 -19.41
C PRO A 117 -7.27 3.67 -19.26
N LEU A 118 -6.79 3.01 -20.32
CA LEU A 118 -6.45 1.59 -20.27
C LEU A 118 -5.31 1.30 -19.30
N ARG A 119 -4.23 2.09 -19.36
CA ARG A 119 -3.08 1.95 -18.45
C ARG A 119 -3.47 2.31 -17.02
N ALA A 120 -4.32 3.32 -16.83
CA ALA A 120 -4.85 3.64 -15.51
C ALA A 120 -5.66 2.48 -14.90
N ILE A 121 -6.53 1.83 -15.69
CA ILE A 121 -7.26 0.63 -15.25
C ILE A 121 -6.28 -0.49 -14.88
N VAL A 122 -5.29 -0.79 -15.72
CA VAL A 122 -4.25 -1.80 -15.42
C VAL A 122 -3.52 -1.45 -14.13
N GLY A 123 -3.14 -0.19 -13.94
CA GLY A 123 -2.39 0.24 -12.77
C GLY A 123 -3.18 0.11 -11.47
N VAL A 124 -4.45 0.52 -11.47
CA VAL A 124 -5.35 0.37 -10.33
C VAL A 124 -5.57 -1.12 -10.00
N ILE A 125 -5.85 -1.96 -11.00
CA ILE A 125 -6.02 -3.41 -10.77
C ILE A 125 -4.71 -4.04 -10.27
N THR A 126 -3.57 -3.64 -10.83
CA THR A 126 -2.25 -4.15 -10.38
C THR A 126 -2.00 -3.78 -8.93
N ALA A 127 -2.25 -2.53 -8.53
CA ALA A 127 -2.11 -2.10 -7.14
C ALA A 127 -3.09 -2.82 -6.20
N LEU A 128 -4.32 -3.09 -6.65
CA LEU A 128 -5.33 -3.78 -5.85
C LEU A 128 -5.01 -5.26 -5.60
N PHE A 129 -4.15 -5.87 -6.42
CA PHE A 129 -3.74 -7.27 -6.28
C PHE A 129 -2.23 -7.43 -6.15
N HIS A 130 -1.49 -6.39 -5.80
CA HIS A 130 -0.02 -6.47 -5.74
C HIS A 130 0.48 -7.47 -4.69
N ASP A 131 -0.29 -7.65 -3.62
CA ASP A 131 -0.01 -8.54 -2.48
C ASP A 131 -0.92 -9.77 -2.43
N VAL A 132 -1.72 -10.02 -3.46
CA VAL A 132 -2.62 -11.18 -3.48
C VAL A 132 -1.85 -12.50 -3.37
N GLY A 133 -0.57 -12.51 -3.74
CA GLY A 133 0.33 -13.64 -3.58
C GLY A 133 0.69 -14.00 -2.14
N TYR A 134 0.20 -13.29 -1.13
CA TYR A 134 0.16 -13.78 0.26
C TYR A 134 -1.04 -14.71 0.50
N ILE A 135 -2.13 -14.55 -0.25
CA ILE A 135 -3.35 -15.32 -0.06
C ILE A 135 -3.10 -16.77 -0.50
N ARG A 136 -3.46 -17.73 0.36
CA ARG A 136 -3.34 -19.16 0.06
C ARG A 136 -4.55 -19.64 -0.74
N GLU A 137 -4.30 -20.51 -1.70
CA GLU A 137 -5.37 -21.28 -2.37
C GLU A 137 -5.89 -22.34 -1.39
N ILE A 138 -7.16 -22.73 -1.50
CA ILE A 138 -7.79 -23.71 -0.57
C ILE A 138 -7.11 -25.08 -0.61
N ASP A 139 -6.48 -25.45 -1.74
CA ASP A 139 -5.74 -26.70 -1.91
C ASP A 139 -4.23 -26.56 -1.65
N ASP A 140 -3.78 -25.43 -1.10
CA ASP A 140 -2.41 -25.23 -0.67
C ASP A 140 -2.06 -26.16 0.50
N ASN A 141 -1.26 -27.17 0.20
CA ASN A 141 -0.73 -28.13 1.17
C ASN A 141 0.75 -27.88 1.50
N LEU A 142 1.37 -26.86 0.90
CA LEU A 142 2.80 -26.58 1.07
C LEU A 142 3.05 -25.69 2.29
N HIS A 143 2.22 -24.68 2.49
CA HIS A 143 2.35 -23.72 3.61
C HIS A 143 1.07 -23.67 4.43
N GLN A 144 1.21 -23.35 5.71
CA GLN A 144 0.09 -23.29 6.67
C GLN A 144 -0.39 -21.85 6.91
N HIS A 145 0.36 -20.86 6.43
CA HIS A 145 0.07 -19.44 6.63
C HIS A 145 0.57 -18.58 5.47
N GLY A 146 -0.22 -17.58 5.04
CA GLY A 146 0.10 -16.71 3.91
C GLY A 146 1.48 -16.03 4.00
N ALA A 147 1.87 -15.57 5.19
CA ALA A 147 3.18 -14.96 5.45
C ALA A 147 4.40 -15.83 5.05
N GLU A 148 4.26 -17.15 4.97
CA GLU A 148 5.35 -18.03 4.53
C GLU A 148 5.73 -17.78 3.05
N TYR A 149 4.85 -17.14 2.28
CA TYR A 149 5.09 -16.76 0.89
C TYR A 149 5.83 -15.42 0.71
N THR A 150 6.24 -14.75 1.78
CA THR A 150 6.89 -13.43 1.74
C THR A 150 8.01 -13.33 0.67
N LYS A 151 8.80 -14.39 0.45
CA LYS A 151 9.92 -14.37 -0.52
C LYS A 151 9.51 -14.45 -1.99
N VAL A 152 8.27 -14.86 -2.27
CA VAL A 152 7.77 -15.12 -3.63
C VAL A 152 6.39 -14.52 -3.91
N HIS A 153 5.85 -13.72 -2.97
CA HIS A 153 4.48 -13.20 -3.04
C HIS A 153 4.27 -12.34 -4.29
N VAL A 154 5.25 -11.57 -4.76
CA VAL A 154 5.11 -10.71 -5.94
C VAL A 154 5.09 -11.51 -7.23
N THR A 155 5.89 -12.57 -7.30
CA THR A 155 5.78 -13.54 -8.41
C THR A 155 4.42 -14.23 -8.41
N ARG A 156 3.92 -14.66 -7.23
CA ARG A 156 2.58 -15.25 -7.10
C ARG A 156 1.47 -14.26 -7.50
N SER A 157 1.56 -13.01 -7.05
CA SER A 157 0.64 -11.93 -7.45
C SER A 157 0.64 -11.73 -8.96
N GLY A 158 1.80 -11.82 -9.61
CA GLY A 158 1.91 -11.75 -11.06
C GLY A 158 1.15 -12.87 -11.77
N TRP A 159 1.25 -14.11 -11.30
CA TRP A 159 0.51 -15.25 -11.88
C TRP A 159 -1.00 -15.08 -11.74
N PHE A 160 -1.45 -14.63 -10.56
CA PHE A 160 -2.86 -14.29 -10.34
C PHE A 160 -3.31 -13.18 -11.29
N LEU A 161 -2.59 -12.06 -11.33
CA LEU A 161 -2.93 -10.89 -12.15
C LEU A 161 -3.01 -11.21 -13.64
N ARG A 162 -2.12 -12.07 -14.16
CA ARG A 162 -2.20 -12.51 -15.56
C ARG A 162 -3.49 -13.27 -15.85
N SER A 163 -3.86 -14.20 -14.98
CA SER A 163 -5.07 -15.00 -15.12
C SER A 163 -6.31 -14.13 -14.99
N TYR A 164 -6.29 -13.21 -14.02
CA TYR A 164 -7.35 -12.25 -13.74
C TYR A 164 -7.57 -11.26 -14.89
N LEU A 165 -6.53 -10.60 -15.40
CA LEU A 165 -6.67 -9.69 -16.55
C LEU A 165 -7.12 -10.43 -17.82
N SER A 166 -6.68 -11.68 -17.99
CA SER A 166 -7.13 -12.51 -19.11
C SER A 166 -8.63 -12.80 -19.06
N SER A 167 -9.19 -13.09 -17.88
CA SER A 167 -10.63 -13.30 -17.71
C SER A 167 -11.43 -12.00 -17.84
N PHE A 168 -10.81 -10.85 -17.61
CA PHE A 168 -11.37 -9.50 -17.82
C PHE A 168 -11.31 -9.00 -19.27
N GLY A 169 -10.87 -9.84 -20.21
CA GLY A 169 -10.75 -9.49 -21.63
C GLY A 169 -9.57 -8.55 -21.93
N MET A 170 -8.60 -8.45 -21.02
CA MET A 170 -7.39 -7.61 -21.12
C MET A 170 -6.15 -8.48 -21.40
N ARG A 171 -6.24 -9.32 -22.44
CA ARG A 171 -5.21 -10.33 -22.75
C ARG A 171 -3.86 -9.71 -23.12
N GLN A 172 -3.84 -8.55 -23.76
CA GLN A 172 -2.58 -7.87 -24.13
C GLN A 172 -1.85 -7.38 -22.88
N GLU A 173 -2.60 -6.88 -21.89
CA GLU A 173 -2.08 -6.40 -20.61
C GLU A 173 -1.69 -7.56 -19.68
N ALA A 174 -2.36 -8.70 -19.79
CA ALA A 174 -2.09 -9.88 -18.99
C ALA A 174 -0.65 -10.41 -19.14
N ASP A 175 -0.02 -10.24 -20.31
CA ASP A 175 1.36 -10.70 -20.52
C ASP A 175 2.40 -9.76 -19.89
N LEU A 176 2.11 -8.47 -19.77
CA LEU A 176 3.03 -7.49 -19.18
C LEU A 176 2.83 -7.30 -17.67
N VAL A 177 1.63 -7.60 -17.14
CA VAL A 177 1.29 -7.32 -15.72
C VAL A 177 2.19 -8.06 -14.74
N GLN A 178 2.65 -9.26 -15.10
CA GLN A 178 3.62 -10.02 -14.31
C GLN A 178 4.94 -9.26 -14.10
N ARG A 179 5.36 -8.45 -15.07
CA ARG A 179 6.54 -7.59 -14.93
C ARG A 179 6.18 -6.29 -14.22
N LEU A 180 4.99 -5.75 -14.47
CA LEU A 180 4.52 -4.51 -13.85
C LEU A 180 4.40 -4.61 -12.33
N VAL A 181 3.85 -5.71 -11.81
CA VAL A 181 3.70 -5.90 -10.36
C VAL A 181 5.06 -6.02 -9.65
N GLN A 182 6.12 -6.43 -10.35
CA GLN A 182 7.46 -6.58 -9.76
C GLN A 182 8.08 -5.27 -9.28
N TYR A 183 7.51 -4.13 -9.66
CA TYR A 183 7.92 -2.81 -9.14
C TYR A 183 7.55 -2.60 -7.66
N THR A 184 6.62 -3.38 -7.07
CA THR A 184 6.31 -3.30 -5.63
C THR A 184 7.34 -4.07 -4.81
N GLY A 185 7.75 -5.24 -5.30
CA GLY A 185 8.65 -6.16 -4.61
C GLY A 185 10.14 -5.84 -4.61
N TYR A 186 10.87 -6.78 -4.02
CA TYR A 186 12.34 -6.87 -3.98
C TYR A 186 12.86 -8.17 -4.61
N GLU A 187 11.99 -9.01 -5.17
CA GLU A 187 12.35 -10.30 -5.79
C GLU A 187 13.25 -10.14 -7.01
N LYS A 188 13.11 -9.01 -7.73
CA LYS A 188 13.89 -8.69 -8.92
C LYS A 188 14.40 -7.25 -8.82
N PRO A 189 15.64 -6.98 -9.23
CA PRO A 189 16.15 -5.61 -9.29
C PRO A 189 15.36 -4.80 -10.33
N VAL A 190 15.01 -3.56 -9.99
CA VAL A 190 14.19 -2.67 -10.83
C VAL A 190 14.82 -2.44 -12.20
N GLU A 191 16.16 -2.42 -12.26
CA GLU A 191 16.95 -2.26 -13.47
C GLU A 191 16.72 -3.38 -14.50
N ALA A 192 16.32 -4.57 -14.03
CA ALA A 192 15.97 -5.71 -14.86
C ALA A 192 14.51 -5.71 -15.34
N LEU A 193 13.66 -4.80 -14.84
CA LEU A 193 12.22 -4.79 -15.10
C LEU A 193 11.79 -3.97 -16.33
N ARG A 194 12.71 -3.66 -17.24
CA ARG A 194 12.44 -2.78 -18.40
C ARG A 194 11.17 -3.18 -19.16
N MET A 195 10.29 -2.19 -19.35
CA MET A 195 9.08 -2.30 -20.16
C MET A 195 9.35 -1.73 -21.56
N GLU A 196 8.81 -2.37 -22.60
CA GLU A 196 8.97 -1.90 -23.99
C GLU A 196 8.24 -0.57 -24.23
N ASP A 197 7.05 -0.44 -23.64
CA ASP A 197 6.27 0.78 -23.67
C ASP A 197 6.68 1.71 -22.51
N PRO A 198 7.18 2.92 -22.79
CA PRO A 198 7.61 3.87 -21.76
C PRO A 198 6.47 4.31 -20.83
N LEU A 199 5.21 4.25 -21.26
CA LEU A 199 4.08 4.58 -20.39
C LEU A 199 3.78 3.44 -19.39
N TYR A 200 4.00 2.18 -19.76
CA TYR A 200 3.97 1.08 -18.80
C TYR A 200 5.19 1.09 -17.88
N GLN A 201 6.36 1.52 -18.37
CA GLN A 201 7.53 1.77 -17.54
C GLN A 201 7.23 2.81 -16.45
N GLN A 202 6.62 3.92 -16.85
CA GLN A 202 6.21 4.99 -15.95
C GLN A 202 5.13 4.52 -14.97
N LEU A 203 4.18 3.71 -15.42
CA LEU A 203 3.17 3.11 -14.56
C LEU A 203 3.78 2.22 -13.48
N GLY A 204 4.83 1.46 -13.81
CA GLY A 204 5.58 0.67 -12.82
C GLY A 204 6.22 1.55 -11.75
N PHE A 205 6.83 2.67 -12.14
CA PHE A 205 7.38 3.64 -11.18
C PHE A 205 6.31 4.26 -10.29
N ILE A 206 5.12 4.53 -10.83
CA ILE A 206 3.97 5.03 -10.07
C ILE A 206 3.50 4.01 -9.03
N ILE A 207 3.27 2.76 -9.43
CA ILE A 207 2.79 1.71 -8.54
C ILE A 207 3.81 1.42 -7.44
N GLY A 208 5.09 1.24 -7.78
CA GLY A 208 6.15 1.02 -6.80
C GLY A 208 6.35 2.21 -5.85
N SER A 209 6.16 3.44 -6.34
CA SER A 209 6.17 4.62 -5.47
C SER A 209 4.97 4.67 -4.54
N ALA A 210 3.78 4.36 -5.04
CA ALA A 210 2.54 4.34 -4.26
C ALA A 210 2.60 3.35 -3.10
N ASP A 211 3.12 2.15 -3.37
CA ASP A 211 3.33 1.10 -2.38
C ASP A 211 4.18 1.60 -1.18
N VAL A 212 5.39 2.08 -1.50
CA VAL A 212 6.31 2.64 -0.49
C VAL A 212 5.69 3.80 0.30
N ILE A 213 5.14 4.81 -0.39
CA ILE A 213 4.69 6.02 0.30
C ILE A 213 3.41 5.79 1.10
N ALA A 214 2.49 4.93 0.64
CA ALA A 214 1.27 4.62 1.38
C ALA A 214 1.61 3.81 2.64
N GLN A 215 2.45 2.79 2.50
CA GLN A 215 2.94 1.97 3.60
C GLN A 215 3.55 2.83 4.72
N MET A 216 4.59 3.61 4.39
CA MET A 216 5.34 4.37 5.39
C MET A 216 4.59 5.60 5.92
N ALA A 217 3.60 6.08 5.17
CA ALA A 217 2.72 7.14 5.61
C ALA A 217 1.58 6.64 6.52
N ASP A 218 1.40 5.34 6.76
CA ASP A 218 0.35 4.85 7.65
C ASP A 218 0.43 5.53 9.03
N ARG A 219 -0.72 5.93 9.55
CA ARG A 219 -0.87 6.67 10.81
C ARG A 219 -0.35 5.85 12.00
N ILE A 220 -0.38 4.55 11.87
CA ILE A 220 0.08 3.55 12.85
C ILE A 220 1.24 2.71 12.28
N TYR A 221 1.99 3.24 11.31
CA TYR A 221 3.07 2.52 10.63
C TYR A 221 4.05 1.86 11.62
N LEU A 222 4.48 2.60 12.66
CA LEU A 222 5.43 2.08 13.64
C LEU A 222 4.83 0.95 14.48
N GLU A 223 3.58 1.10 14.91
CA GLU A 223 2.86 0.02 15.60
C GLU A 223 2.72 -1.21 14.70
N LYS A 224 2.38 -1.02 13.42
CA LYS A 224 2.30 -2.11 12.44
C LYS A 224 3.65 -2.80 12.23
N CYS A 225 4.76 -2.05 12.17
CA CYS A 225 6.09 -2.64 12.09
C CYS A 225 6.37 -3.56 13.28
N ARG A 226 6.10 -3.08 14.51
CA ARG A 226 6.36 -3.83 15.74
C ARG A 226 5.45 -5.04 15.88
N ASP A 227 4.15 -4.82 15.76
CA ASP A 227 3.14 -5.77 16.20
C ASP A 227 2.71 -6.74 15.10
N TYR A 228 2.87 -6.37 13.82
CA TYR A 228 2.35 -7.15 12.68
C TYR A 228 3.46 -7.57 11.69
N LEU A 229 4.34 -6.64 11.30
CA LEU A 229 5.39 -6.93 10.30
C LEU A 229 6.45 -7.89 10.85
N PHE A 230 6.89 -7.70 12.08
CA PHE A 230 7.90 -8.58 12.68
C PHE A 230 7.43 -10.05 12.75
N PRO A 231 6.23 -10.37 13.28
CA PRO A 231 5.69 -11.74 13.21
C PRO A 231 5.58 -12.31 11.79
N GLU A 232 5.23 -11.48 10.81
CA GLU A 232 5.23 -11.90 9.41
C GLU A 232 6.63 -12.20 8.88
N PHE A 233 7.63 -11.39 9.24
CA PHE A 233 9.03 -11.65 8.91
C PHE A 233 9.53 -12.95 9.55
N GLU A 234 9.11 -13.28 10.77
CA GLU A 234 9.44 -14.56 11.40
C GLU A 234 8.86 -15.73 10.59
N LYS A 235 7.55 -15.69 10.28
CA LYS A 235 6.88 -16.71 9.47
C LYS A 235 7.44 -16.83 8.05
N GLY A 236 7.77 -15.69 7.42
CA GLY A 236 8.36 -15.60 6.09
C GLY A 236 9.85 -15.94 6.03
N GLY A 237 10.47 -16.23 7.18
CA GLY A 237 11.90 -16.54 7.27
C GLY A 237 12.79 -15.40 6.80
N LEU A 238 12.43 -14.16 7.14
CA LEU A 238 13.21 -12.93 6.87
C LEU A 238 14.00 -12.44 8.09
N THR A 239 13.74 -12.94 9.29
CA THR A 239 14.52 -12.60 10.49
C THR A 239 15.89 -13.27 10.53
N LYS A 240 16.12 -14.27 9.66
CA LYS A 240 17.38 -15.01 9.54
C LYS A 240 17.72 -15.31 8.08
N VAL A 241 19.00 -15.30 7.75
CA VAL A 241 19.54 -15.76 6.46
C VAL A 241 20.65 -16.78 6.69
N LEU A 242 20.85 -17.70 5.74
CA LEU A 242 22.02 -18.57 5.76
C LEU A 242 23.15 -17.86 5.00
N ASN A 243 24.35 -17.82 5.59
CA ASN A 243 25.54 -17.33 4.89
C ASN A 243 26.06 -18.38 3.89
N ASP A 244 27.09 -18.03 3.11
CA ASP A 244 27.70 -18.93 2.11
C ASP A 244 28.27 -20.22 2.69
N GLN A 245 28.46 -20.28 4.02
CA GLN A 245 28.97 -21.43 4.77
C GLN A 245 27.83 -22.26 5.38
N GLY A 246 26.57 -21.86 5.17
CA GLY A 246 25.39 -22.52 5.72
C GLY A 246 25.10 -22.18 7.19
N GLU A 247 25.74 -21.15 7.75
CA GLU A 247 25.51 -20.70 9.12
C GLU A 247 24.38 -19.67 9.17
N GLU A 248 23.52 -19.75 10.20
CA GLU A 248 22.46 -18.76 10.41
C GLU A 248 23.03 -17.39 10.84
N GLN A 249 22.75 -16.37 10.04
CA GLN A 249 22.92 -14.97 10.39
C GLN A 249 21.56 -14.36 10.72
N ILE A 250 21.44 -13.77 11.90
CA ILE A 250 20.22 -13.08 12.34
C ILE A 250 20.18 -11.68 11.71
N ILE A 251 19.06 -11.35 11.05
CA ILE A 251 18.78 -10.03 10.49
C ILE A 251 18.04 -9.16 11.51
N PHE A 252 17.07 -9.74 12.23
CA PHE A 252 16.33 -9.07 13.31
C PHE A 252 16.17 -10.03 14.49
N HIS A 253 16.68 -9.63 15.65
CA HIS A 253 16.57 -10.33 16.93
C HIS A 253 15.24 -10.08 17.64
N SER A 254 14.57 -8.95 17.36
CA SER A 254 13.29 -8.58 17.97
C SER A 254 12.53 -7.56 17.14
N GLU A 255 11.25 -7.38 17.48
CA GLU A 255 10.39 -6.31 16.98
C GLU A 255 10.93 -4.91 17.29
N ILE A 256 11.67 -4.76 18.40
CA ILE A 256 12.32 -3.51 18.76
C ILE A 256 13.52 -3.23 17.86
N GLU A 257 14.34 -4.23 17.55
CA GLU A 257 15.45 -4.05 16.61
C GLU A 257 14.95 -3.74 15.20
N LEU A 258 13.82 -4.33 14.78
CA LEU A 258 13.16 -3.94 13.53
C LEU A 258 12.82 -2.44 13.53
N LEU A 259 12.28 -1.91 14.63
CA LEU A 259 12.05 -0.47 14.77
C LEU A 259 13.36 0.32 14.73
N GLU A 260 14.39 -0.08 15.47
CA GLU A 260 15.68 0.62 15.49
C GLU A 260 16.33 0.74 14.09
N LYS A 261 16.16 -0.28 13.25
CA LYS A 261 16.64 -0.30 11.85
C LYS A 261 15.71 0.41 10.87
N THR A 262 14.47 0.70 11.25
CA THR A 262 13.45 1.28 10.36
C THR A 262 13.83 2.65 9.78
N PRO A 263 14.44 3.61 10.53
CA PRO A 263 14.83 4.89 9.96
C PRO A 263 15.83 4.76 8.81
N GLU A 264 16.86 3.92 8.97
CA GLU A 264 17.84 3.66 7.91
C GLU A 264 17.16 3.06 6.66
N PHE A 265 16.26 2.09 6.87
CA PHE A 265 15.47 1.51 5.78
C PHE A 265 14.61 2.54 5.05
N ILE A 266 13.96 3.46 5.77
CA ILE A 266 13.16 4.55 5.19
C ILE A 266 14.05 5.46 4.35
N HIS A 267 15.16 5.95 4.90
CA HIS A 267 16.06 6.86 4.19
C HIS A 267 16.63 6.22 2.93
N TRP A 268 17.09 4.97 3.03
CA TRP A 268 17.55 4.19 1.89
C TRP A 268 16.45 4.03 0.84
N THR A 269 15.22 3.71 1.25
CA THR A 269 14.10 3.51 0.32
C THR A 269 13.72 4.81 -0.38
N VAL A 270 13.70 5.93 0.33
CA VAL A 270 13.43 7.26 -0.24
C VAL A 270 14.51 7.62 -1.27
N ASP A 271 15.79 7.45 -0.94
CA ASP A 271 16.88 7.85 -1.83
C ASP A 271 17.06 6.90 -3.01
N LYS A 272 17.06 5.59 -2.76
CA LYS A 272 17.31 4.58 -3.78
C LYS A 272 16.04 4.26 -4.56
N ARG A 273 14.95 3.82 -3.92
CA ARG A 273 13.74 3.44 -4.67
C ARG A 273 13.01 4.67 -5.22
N LEU A 274 12.58 5.59 -4.35
CA LEU A 274 11.71 6.68 -4.78
C LEU A 274 12.41 7.70 -5.68
N LYS A 275 13.52 8.29 -5.23
CA LYS A 275 14.22 9.34 -5.99
C LYS A 275 14.93 8.80 -7.22
N THR A 276 15.64 7.68 -7.08
CA THR A 276 16.54 7.16 -8.12
C THR A 276 15.82 6.18 -9.04
N LEU A 277 15.42 5.00 -8.54
CA LEU A 277 14.90 3.91 -9.39
C LEU A 277 13.53 4.24 -10.00
N PHE A 278 12.64 4.88 -9.24
CA PHE A 278 11.30 5.29 -9.69
C PHE A 278 11.26 6.74 -10.18
N GLN A 279 12.42 7.36 -10.40
CA GLN A 279 12.56 8.69 -11.01
C GLN A 279 11.66 9.75 -10.37
N SER A 280 11.51 9.69 -9.04
CA SER A 280 10.68 10.60 -8.26
C SER A 280 9.18 10.61 -8.64
N ALA A 281 8.63 9.49 -9.14
CA ALA A 281 7.21 9.39 -9.47
C ALA A 281 6.26 9.68 -8.28
N TYR A 282 6.70 9.47 -7.05
CA TYR A 282 5.95 9.89 -5.85
C TYR A 282 5.59 11.39 -5.82
N ARG A 283 6.31 12.24 -6.56
CA ARG A 283 6.06 13.69 -6.64
C ARG A 283 4.75 14.04 -7.36
N TYR A 284 4.16 13.15 -8.15
CA TYR A 284 2.84 13.43 -8.76
C TYR A 284 1.74 13.66 -7.71
N ALA A 285 1.93 13.21 -6.47
CA ALA A 285 1.04 13.57 -5.37
C ALA A 285 0.95 15.10 -5.15
N GLU A 286 2.01 15.86 -5.44
CA GLU A 286 2.00 17.33 -5.35
C GLU A 286 0.94 17.93 -6.29
N SER A 287 0.91 17.47 -7.55
CA SER A 287 -0.06 17.87 -8.56
C SER A 287 -1.47 17.34 -8.28
N HIS A 288 -1.57 16.16 -7.66
CA HIS A 288 -2.86 15.63 -7.22
C HIS A 288 -3.49 16.52 -6.14
N PHE A 289 -2.72 16.83 -5.09
CA PHE A 289 -3.19 17.61 -3.93
C PHE A 289 -3.21 19.12 -4.16
N ASP A 290 -2.70 19.60 -5.29
CA ASP A 290 -2.47 21.03 -5.55
C ASP A 290 -1.69 21.71 -4.42
N GLY A 291 -0.59 21.05 -4.01
CA GLY A 291 0.13 21.45 -2.81
C GLY A 291 1.17 20.43 -2.35
N PRO A 292 1.47 20.36 -1.04
CA PRO A 292 2.48 19.45 -0.53
C PRO A 292 2.07 17.98 -0.72
N ASN A 293 3.05 17.12 -0.96
CA ASN A 293 2.84 15.68 -0.95
C ASN A 293 2.51 15.19 0.48
N LEU A 294 1.21 14.98 0.74
CA LEU A 294 0.72 14.60 2.06
C LEU A 294 1.25 13.23 2.54
N TYR A 295 1.59 12.32 1.63
CA TYR A 295 2.22 11.04 1.98
C TYR A 295 3.62 11.26 2.55
N MET A 296 4.44 12.06 1.88
CA MET A 296 5.80 12.37 2.36
C MET A 296 5.78 13.15 3.68
N VAL A 297 4.81 14.06 3.86
CA VAL A 297 4.62 14.74 5.16
C VAL A 297 4.31 13.77 6.29
N ALA A 298 3.43 12.78 6.05
CA ALA A 298 3.08 11.78 7.05
C ALA A 298 4.23 10.80 7.33
N LEU A 299 4.90 10.32 6.28
CA LEU A 299 6.10 9.49 6.38
C LEU A 299 7.19 10.18 7.19
N GLN A 300 7.48 11.46 6.89
CA GLN A 300 8.50 12.23 7.61
C GLN A 300 8.16 12.36 9.11
N LYS A 301 6.88 12.51 9.45
CA LYS A 301 6.44 12.52 10.86
C LYS A 301 6.69 11.19 11.56
N ASN A 302 6.48 10.06 10.88
CA ASN A 302 6.74 8.75 11.46
C ASN A 302 8.24 8.53 11.70
N VAL A 303 9.08 8.81 10.69
CA VAL A 303 10.54 8.60 10.83
C VAL A 303 11.15 9.55 11.86
N SER A 304 10.82 10.85 11.85
CA SER A 304 11.39 11.79 12.82
C SER A 304 10.94 11.51 14.25
N TYR A 305 9.72 11.01 14.44
CA TYR A 305 9.28 10.56 15.77
C TYR A 305 10.12 9.37 16.25
N LEU A 306 10.31 8.36 15.40
CA LEU A 306 11.11 7.19 15.75
C LEU A 306 12.58 7.56 16.02
N GLU A 307 13.19 8.40 15.18
CA GLU A 307 14.55 8.92 15.39
C GLU A 307 14.69 9.65 16.72
N SER A 308 13.68 10.44 17.13
CA SER A 308 13.69 11.11 18.43
C SER A 308 13.68 10.12 19.59
N LEU A 309 12.87 9.05 19.52
CA LEU A 309 12.83 8.02 20.55
C LEU A 309 14.18 7.30 20.68
N ILE A 310 14.80 6.96 19.54
CA ILE A 310 16.12 6.30 19.49
C ILE A 310 17.20 7.23 20.08
N ALA A 311 17.26 8.49 19.64
CA ALA A 311 18.27 9.44 20.08
C ALA A 311 18.19 9.74 21.57
N GLU A 312 16.98 9.80 22.12
CA GLU A 312 16.73 10.03 23.55
C GLU A 312 16.85 8.75 24.40
N GLN A 313 17.07 7.58 23.78
CA GLN A 313 16.98 6.26 24.42
C GLN A 313 15.65 6.11 25.20
N ALA A 314 14.60 6.76 24.69
CA ALA A 314 13.29 6.74 25.29
C ALA A 314 12.64 5.38 25.05
N PRO A 315 11.82 4.86 25.97
CA PRO A 315 11.06 3.65 25.71
C PRO A 315 10.19 3.82 24.45
N MET A 316 10.12 2.77 23.61
CA MET A 316 9.30 2.74 22.39
C MET A 316 7.80 2.66 22.71
N VAL A 317 7.26 3.70 23.35
CA VAL A 317 5.86 3.76 23.78
C VAL A 317 4.98 4.20 22.62
N LEU A 318 4.76 3.27 21.69
CA LEU A 318 3.82 3.42 20.58
C LEU A 318 2.40 3.10 21.10
N ARG A 319 1.52 4.11 21.10
CA ARG A 319 0.20 4.06 21.78
C ARG A 319 -1.00 4.12 20.83
N ARG A 320 -0.79 4.17 19.51
CA ARG A 320 -1.89 4.33 18.57
C ARG A 320 -2.45 2.94 18.26
N GLU A 321 -3.70 2.69 18.62
CA GLU A 321 -4.30 1.38 18.38
C GLU A 321 -4.56 1.13 16.89
N GLY A 322 -4.15 -0.05 16.43
CA GLY A 322 -4.48 -0.60 15.13
C GLY A 322 -5.85 -1.25 15.08
N HIS A 323 -6.36 -1.47 13.87
CA HIS A 323 -7.52 -2.34 13.68
C HIS A 323 -7.03 -3.73 13.33
N LYS A 324 -7.38 -4.71 14.16
CA LYS A 324 -7.32 -6.13 13.78
C LYS A 324 -8.48 -6.41 12.84
N ASN A 325 -8.26 -7.17 11.77
CA ASN A 325 -9.38 -7.65 10.95
C ASN A 325 -10.37 -8.41 11.84
N PRO A 326 -11.69 -8.21 11.69
CA PRO A 326 -12.68 -9.09 12.29
C PRO A 326 -12.59 -10.50 11.71
#